data_AF-A0A5C9CK50-F1
#
_entry.id   AF-A0A5C9CK50-F1
#
_cell.length_a   1.000
_cell.length_b   1.000
_cell.length_c   1.000
_cell.angle_alpha   90.00
_cell.angle_beta   90.00
_cell.angle_gamma   90.00
#
_symmetry.space_group_name_H-M   'P 1'
#
loop_
_entity.id
_entity.type
_entity.pdbx_description
1 polymer ?
#
loop_
_entity_poly.entity_id
_entity_poly.type
_entity_poly.pdbx_seq_one_letter_code
_entity_poly.pdbx_strand_id
1 'polypeptide(L)'
;MHIDLRTVNIEPLRQTFDHIAARIGPNKPASRYLEGTMDLQAAANYHYRPTWDPEHEIFDATRTAITMKDWYALKDPRQLYYGSYTASRARMQETTEADFEFVESRGLADVYDDAAKRTALDFYIPLRHVAWGANMNGASMCAYGFGTAITQPCLYQGMDQLGVAQYLTRMGMVLGDESEVQAAKQAWMDAPQWQELRRGLRCLSPNTWRWMPCCLAWPTKKWIRRSMTRPAPPCHC
;
A
#
# COMPACT_ATOMS: atom_id res chain seq x y z
N MET A 1 -11.48 18.54 40.27
CA MET A 1 -11.24 17.43 41.22
C MET A 1 -10.78 16.24 40.40
N HIS A 2 -9.47 15.95 40.39
CA HIS A 2 -8.92 14.81 39.66
C HIS A 2 -8.92 13.62 40.63
N ILE A 3 -9.71 12.59 40.35
CA ILE A 3 -9.73 11.36 41.13
C ILE A 3 -8.73 10.41 40.45
N ASP A 4 -7.59 10.15 41.10
CA ASP A 4 -6.68 9.10 40.67
C ASP A 4 -7.11 7.76 41.27
N LEU A 5 -7.54 6.87 40.40
CA LEU A 5 -7.91 5.50 40.77
C LEU A 5 -6.65 4.72 41.13
N ARG A 6 -6.55 4.25 42.38
CA ARG A 6 -5.46 3.36 42.80
C ARG A 6 -5.67 1.96 42.22
N THR A 7 -4.80 1.55 41.31
CA THR A 7 -4.74 0.19 40.79
C THR A 7 -3.67 -0.62 41.52
N VAL A 8 -3.87 -1.93 41.65
CA VAL A 8 -2.83 -2.84 42.16
C VAL A 8 -1.83 -3.06 41.02
N ASN A 9 -0.57 -2.66 41.22
CA ASN A 9 0.49 -2.90 40.26
C ASN A 9 1.10 -4.29 40.50
N ILE A 10 1.13 -5.14 39.46
CA ILE A 10 1.74 -6.47 39.50
C ILE A 10 3.04 -6.40 38.69
N GLU A 11 4.17 -6.74 39.32
CA GLU A 11 5.47 -6.76 38.66
C GLU A 11 5.55 -7.90 37.63
N PRO A 12 5.73 -7.61 36.33
CA PRO A 12 5.80 -8.64 35.31
C PRO A 12 7.22 -9.24 35.22
N LEU A 13 7.31 -10.52 34.88
CA LEU A 13 8.59 -11.22 34.70
C LEU A 13 9.40 -10.69 33.49
N ARG A 14 8.72 -10.16 32.48
CA ARG A 14 9.30 -9.52 31.30
C ARG A 14 8.32 -8.51 30.72
N GLN A 15 8.86 -7.50 30.02
CA GLN A 15 8.05 -6.41 29.46
C GLN A 15 7.61 -6.63 28.01
N THR A 16 8.30 -7.49 27.25
CA THR A 16 8.00 -7.78 25.83
C THR A 16 8.62 -9.12 25.41
N PHE A 17 8.44 -9.50 24.14
CA PHE A 17 9.01 -10.72 23.55
C PHE A 17 10.52 -10.61 23.31
N ASP A 18 11.21 -11.75 23.29
CA ASP A 18 12.68 -11.79 23.25
C ASP A 18 13.26 -11.18 21.96
N HIS A 19 12.63 -11.41 20.81
CA HIS A 19 13.04 -10.81 19.53
C HIS A 19 12.88 -9.27 19.53
N ILE A 20 11.87 -8.74 20.24
CA ILE A 20 11.69 -7.30 20.41
C ILE A 20 12.72 -6.73 21.37
N ALA A 21 12.95 -7.39 22.51
CA ALA A 21 13.94 -7.00 23.49
C ALA A 21 15.36 -6.94 22.89
N ALA A 22 15.70 -7.86 21.97
CA ALA A 22 16.94 -7.84 21.21
C ALA A 22 17.11 -6.56 20.36
N ARG A 23 16.02 -5.92 19.94
CA ARG A 23 16.03 -4.69 19.11
C ARG A 23 15.99 -3.40 19.93
N ILE A 24 15.24 -3.34 21.03
CA ILE A 24 15.04 -2.10 21.80
C ILE A 24 15.79 -2.07 23.14
N GLY A 25 16.31 -3.22 23.58
CA GLY A 25 16.95 -3.42 24.87
C GLY A 25 16.05 -4.15 25.88
N PRO A 26 16.63 -4.80 26.91
CA PRO A 26 15.89 -5.56 27.90
C PRO A 26 15.02 -4.65 28.79
N ASN A 27 13.95 -5.22 29.35
CA ASN A 27 13.05 -4.56 30.30
C ASN A 27 12.41 -3.25 29.81
N LYS A 28 12.24 -3.08 28.50
CA LYS A 28 11.49 -1.96 27.93
C LYS A 28 10.14 -2.44 27.38
N PRO A 29 9.04 -1.75 27.70
CA PRO A 29 7.76 -2.02 27.05
C PRO A 29 7.86 -1.68 25.56
N ALA A 30 7.25 -2.50 24.72
CA ALA A 30 7.20 -2.28 23.28
C ALA A 30 5.88 -1.63 22.86
N SER A 31 5.90 -0.87 21.77
CA SER A 31 4.65 -0.39 21.16
C SER A 31 3.97 -1.52 20.40
N ARG A 32 2.64 -1.42 20.24
CA ARG A 32 1.85 -2.37 19.42
C ARG A 32 2.37 -2.50 18.00
N TYR A 33 2.90 -1.42 17.44
CA TYR A 33 3.57 -1.43 16.14
C TYR A 33 4.82 -2.31 16.15
N LEU A 34 5.70 -2.17 17.15
CA LEU A 34 6.92 -2.98 17.21
C LEU A 34 6.60 -4.47 17.36
N GLU A 35 5.69 -4.83 18.26
CA GLU A 35 5.26 -6.22 18.46
C GLU A 35 4.51 -6.78 17.23
N GLY A 36 3.79 -5.92 16.51
CA GLY A 36 3.04 -6.29 15.30
C GLY A 36 3.85 -6.26 13.99
N THR A 37 5.15 -5.93 14.04
CA THR A 37 5.96 -5.72 12.83
C THR A 37 7.35 -6.34 12.90
N MET A 38 8.04 -6.31 14.03
CA MET A 38 9.46 -6.69 14.06
C MET A 38 9.63 -8.22 14.11
N ASP A 39 10.48 -8.76 13.24
CA ASP A 39 10.88 -10.19 13.19
C ASP A 39 9.74 -11.22 13.17
N LEU A 40 8.57 -10.85 12.66
CA LEU A 40 7.44 -11.79 12.54
C LEU A 40 7.54 -12.74 11.35
N GLN A 41 8.40 -12.45 10.37
CA GLN A 41 8.56 -13.26 9.17
C GLN A 41 9.44 -14.48 9.48
N ALA A 42 9.05 -15.67 9.00
CA ALA A 42 9.94 -16.82 8.99
C ALA A 42 11.20 -16.51 8.17
N ALA A 43 12.38 -16.75 8.74
CA ALA A 43 13.66 -16.33 8.15
C ALA A 43 14.59 -17.50 7.76
N ALA A 44 14.27 -18.73 8.15
CA ALA A 44 15.13 -19.89 7.91
C ALA A 44 14.34 -21.21 7.95
N ASN A 45 15.00 -22.31 7.57
CA ASN A 45 14.53 -23.68 7.68
C ASN A 45 13.26 -23.98 6.84
N TYR A 46 13.21 -23.45 5.62
CA TYR A 46 12.15 -23.80 4.68
C TYR A 46 12.31 -25.26 4.23
N HIS A 47 11.21 -25.99 4.23
CA HIS A 47 11.21 -27.43 3.95
C HIS A 47 11.23 -27.74 2.45
N TYR A 48 10.74 -26.81 1.62
CA TYR A 48 10.56 -27.01 0.19
C TYR A 48 10.94 -25.75 -0.58
N ARG A 49 11.44 -25.94 -1.80
CA ARG A 49 11.62 -24.85 -2.77
C ARG A 49 10.27 -24.48 -3.39
N PRO A 50 10.04 -23.20 -3.74
CA PRO A 50 8.86 -22.80 -4.48
C PRO A 50 8.81 -23.49 -5.85
N THR A 51 7.67 -24.07 -6.22
CA THR A 51 7.49 -24.73 -7.53
C THR A 51 7.46 -23.75 -8.70
N TRP A 52 7.11 -22.50 -8.43
CA TRP A 52 6.98 -21.42 -9.41
C TRP A 52 8.26 -20.58 -9.55
N ASP A 53 9.23 -20.75 -8.66
CA ASP A 53 10.53 -20.06 -8.68
C ASP A 53 11.57 -20.89 -7.90
N PRO A 54 12.12 -21.95 -8.52
CA PRO A 54 13.03 -22.87 -7.85
C PRO A 54 14.39 -22.26 -7.49
N GLU A 55 14.77 -21.13 -8.10
CA GLU A 55 16.05 -20.46 -7.89
C GLU A 55 16.13 -19.74 -6.53
N HIS A 56 14.98 -19.42 -5.93
CA HIS A 56 14.89 -18.65 -4.69
C HIS A 56 14.24 -19.44 -3.55
N GLU A 57 14.39 -18.97 -2.31
CA GLU A 57 13.63 -19.45 -1.15
C GLU A 57 12.26 -18.75 -1.00
N ILE A 58 11.44 -19.24 -0.05
CA ILE A 58 10.06 -18.76 0.20
C ILE A 58 10.04 -17.30 0.69
N PHE A 59 11.07 -16.84 1.41
CA PHE A 59 11.32 -15.42 1.66
C PHE A 59 12.78 -15.09 1.42
N ASP A 60 13.11 -14.81 0.18
CA ASP A 60 14.50 -14.63 -0.24
C ASP A 60 14.83 -13.16 -0.48
N ALA A 61 15.76 -12.63 0.33
CA ALA A 61 16.23 -11.26 0.22
C ALA A 61 16.94 -10.96 -1.12
N THR A 62 17.40 -11.98 -1.85
CA THR A 62 18.08 -11.85 -3.14
C THR A 62 17.13 -11.63 -4.32
N ARG A 63 15.80 -11.73 -4.11
CA ARG A 63 14.76 -11.35 -5.10
C ARG A 63 14.84 -9.89 -5.54
N THR A 64 15.63 -9.09 -4.85
CA THR A 64 15.96 -7.72 -5.22
C THR A 64 17.47 -7.55 -5.32
N ALA A 65 17.91 -6.71 -6.26
CA ALA A 65 19.32 -6.33 -6.37
C ALA A 65 19.80 -5.46 -5.18
N ILE A 66 18.88 -4.97 -4.35
CA ILE A 66 19.20 -4.13 -3.20
C ILE A 66 19.53 -5.02 -2.01
N THR A 67 20.71 -4.80 -1.44
CA THR A 67 21.17 -5.49 -0.25
C THR A 67 21.08 -4.58 0.97
N MET A 68 20.52 -5.07 2.08
CA MET A 68 20.46 -4.35 3.35
C MET A 68 21.08 -5.19 4.46
N LYS A 69 21.79 -4.52 5.40
CA LYS A 69 22.30 -5.18 6.61
C LYS A 69 21.15 -5.61 7.53
N ASP A 70 20.12 -4.78 7.65
CA ASP A 70 18.90 -5.07 8.39
C ASP A 70 17.69 -4.50 7.64
N TRP A 71 16.84 -5.39 7.13
CA TRP A 71 15.61 -5.01 6.44
C TRP A 71 14.58 -4.37 7.38
N TYR A 72 14.64 -4.66 8.68
CA TYR A 72 13.77 -4.07 9.70
C TYR A 72 14.20 -2.65 10.14
N ALA A 73 15.25 -2.10 9.52
CA ALA A 73 15.56 -0.67 9.61
C ALA A 73 14.48 0.21 8.95
N LEU A 74 13.65 -0.35 8.05
CA LEU A 74 12.59 0.33 7.31
C LEU A 74 11.32 0.53 8.17
N LYS A 75 11.41 1.30 9.27
CA LYS A 75 10.29 1.53 10.19
C LYS A 75 9.32 2.59 9.67
N ASP A 76 8.03 2.24 9.58
CA ASP A 76 6.98 3.17 9.15
C ASP A 76 6.82 4.29 10.19
N PRO A 77 7.11 5.56 9.85
CA PRO A 77 6.96 6.67 10.79
C PRO A 77 5.52 6.88 11.26
N ARG A 78 4.53 6.39 10.50
CA ARG A 78 3.11 6.44 10.86
C ARG A 78 2.70 5.36 11.87
N GLN A 79 3.60 4.41 12.16
CA GLN A 79 3.39 3.27 13.05
C GLN A 79 2.14 2.44 12.72
N LEU A 80 1.86 2.27 11.42
CA LEU A 80 0.71 1.48 10.97
C LEU A 80 0.98 -0.02 11.14
N TYR A 81 0.33 -0.62 12.13
CA TYR A 81 -0.05 -2.04 12.15
C TYR A 81 -1.53 -2.17 11.79
N TYR A 82 -2.01 -3.41 11.56
CA TYR A 82 -3.35 -3.66 11.00
C TYR A 82 -4.47 -2.83 11.66
N GLY A 83 -4.57 -2.85 13.00
CA GLY A 83 -5.62 -2.13 13.71
C GLY A 83 -5.55 -0.60 13.54
N SER A 84 -4.35 -0.01 13.64
CA SER A 84 -4.18 1.43 13.42
C SER A 84 -4.43 1.84 11.97
N TYR A 85 -4.10 0.98 11.01
CA TYR A 85 -4.36 1.19 9.58
C TYR A 85 -5.86 1.21 9.28
N THR A 86 -6.59 0.17 9.70
CA THR A 86 -8.03 0.07 9.44
C THR A 86 -8.81 1.16 10.16
N ALA A 87 -8.46 1.50 11.42
CA ALA A 87 -9.09 2.60 12.13
C ALA A 87 -8.82 3.97 11.47
N SER A 88 -7.63 4.18 10.91
CA SER A 88 -7.35 5.39 10.13
C SER A 88 -8.16 5.43 8.84
N ARG A 89 -8.31 4.30 8.13
CA ARG A 89 -9.06 4.24 6.87
C ARG A 89 -10.56 4.30 7.06
N ALA A 90 -11.10 3.72 8.12
CA ALA A 90 -12.51 3.83 8.47
C ALA A 90 -12.94 5.29 8.61
N ARG A 91 -12.17 6.11 9.35
CA ARG A 91 -12.47 7.55 9.48
C ARG A 91 -12.43 8.30 8.15
N MET A 92 -11.48 7.95 7.28
CA MET A 92 -11.38 8.55 5.93
C MET A 92 -12.55 8.13 5.04
N GLN A 93 -12.94 6.86 5.09
CA GLN A 93 -14.07 6.35 4.31
C GLN A 93 -15.38 6.98 4.77
N GLU A 94 -15.61 7.13 6.08
CA GLU A 94 -16.82 7.77 6.63
C GLU A 94 -16.99 9.20 6.11
N THR A 95 -15.90 9.96 6.05
CA THR A 95 -15.91 11.31 5.46
C THR A 95 -16.23 11.26 3.97
N THR A 96 -15.57 10.35 3.25
CA THR A 96 -15.76 10.20 1.79
C THR A 96 -17.20 9.79 1.46
N GLU A 97 -17.77 8.83 2.20
CA GLU A 97 -19.16 8.38 2.04
C GLU A 97 -20.14 9.52 2.31
N ALA A 98 -19.92 10.32 3.36
CA ALA A 98 -20.75 11.49 3.66
C ALA A 98 -20.68 12.54 2.53
N ASP A 99 -19.51 12.75 1.93
CA ASP A 99 -19.36 13.66 0.79
C ASP A 99 -20.13 13.16 -0.45
N PHE A 100 -20.06 11.85 -0.74
CA PHE A 100 -20.85 11.25 -1.82
C PHE A 100 -22.36 11.36 -1.56
N GLU A 101 -22.81 11.03 -0.35
CA GLU A 101 -24.22 11.15 0.04
C GLU A 101 -24.72 12.60 -0.07
N PHE A 102 -23.88 13.57 0.31
CA PHE A 102 -24.22 14.98 0.17
C PHE A 102 -24.39 15.40 -1.30
N VAL A 103 -23.50 14.96 -2.19
CA VAL A 103 -23.59 15.23 -3.63
C VAL A 103 -24.85 14.60 -4.23
N GLU A 104 -25.12 13.33 -3.91
CA GLU A 104 -26.25 12.55 -4.42
C GLU A 104 -27.59 13.13 -3.92
N SER A 105 -27.73 13.35 -2.60
CA SER A 105 -28.98 13.81 -1.98
C SER A 105 -29.40 15.23 -2.40
N ARG A 106 -28.46 16.05 -2.85
CA ARG A 106 -28.69 17.42 -3.30
C ARG A 106 -28.73 17.57 -4.82
N GLY A 107 -28.55 16.47 -5.58
CA GLY A 107 -28.50 16.52 -7.04
C GLY A 107 -27.39 17.42 -7.57
N LEU A 108 -26.25 17.51 -6.85
CA LEU A 108 -25.18 18.44 -7.23
C LEU A 108 -24.51 18.07 -8.55
N ALA A 109 -24.56 16.78 -8.91
CA ALA A 109 -24.08 16.31 -10.20
C ALA A 109 -24.90 16.89 -11.37
N ASP A 110 -26.22 17.06 -11.21
CA ASP A 110 -27.13 17.52 -12.27
C ASP A 110 -26.95 19.00 -12.59
N VAL A 111 -26.62 19.79 -11.57
CA VAL A 111 -26.38 21.24 -11.71
C VAL A 111 -24.93 21.58 -12.02
N TYR A 112 -24.04 20.59 -12.04
CA TYR A 112 -22.64 20.78 -12.38
C TYR A 112 -22.47 21.03 -13.88
N ASP A 113 -21.62 22.00 -14.24
CA ASP A 113 -21.35 22.38 -15.63
C ASP A 113 -20.97 21.15 -16.47
N ASP A 114 -21.64 20.98 -17.61
CA ASP A 114 -21.50 19.77 -18.43
C ASP A 114 -20.11 19.64 -19.07
N ALA A 115 -19.47 20.76 -19.42
CA ALA A 115 -18.10 20.74 -19.97
C ALA A 115 -17.08 20.34 -18.88
N ALA A 116 -17.25 20.85 -17.66
CA ALA A 116 -16.44 20.46 -16.51
C ALA A 116 -16.67 18.99 -16.14
N LYS A 117 -17.93 18.53 -16.13
CA LYS A 117 -18.32 17.13 -15.90
C LYS A 117 -17.65 16.21 -16.90
N ARG A 118 -17.75 16.50 -18.21
CA ARG A 118 -17.09 15.73 -19.28
C ARG A 118 -15.58 15.65 -19.07
N THR A 119 -14.94 16.79 -18.75
CA THR A 119 -13.50 16.83 -18.46
C THR A 119 -13.12 15.93 -17.29
N ALA A 120 -13.91 15.94 -16.21
CA ALA A 120 -13.69 15.09 -15.05
C ALA A 120 -13.86 13.60 -15.40
N LEU A 121 -14.91 13.22 -16.14
CA LEU A 121 -15.16 11.85 -16.57
C LEU A 121 -14.02 11.33 -17.47
N ASP A 122 -13.58 12.13 -18.45
CA ASP A 122 -12.52 11.76 -19.40
C ASP A 122 -11.15 11.63 -18.74
N PHE A 123 -10.88 12.40 -17.69
CA PHE A 123 -9.58 12.40 -17.03
C PHE A 123 -9.51 11.43 -15.84
N TYR A 124 -10.45 11.51 -14.90
CA TYR A 124 -10.33 10.81 -13.62
C TYR A 124 -10.73 9.33 -13.72
N ILE A 125 -11.76 8.97 -14.48
CA ILE A 125 -12.19 7.57 -14.53
C ILE A 125 -11.11 6.66 -15.12
N PRO A 126 -10.42 6.98 -16.24
CA PRO A 126 -9.35 6.13 -16.75
C PRO A 126 -8.21 5.90 -15.75
N LEU A 127 -7.93 6.85 -14.85
CA LEU A 127 -6.91 6.71 -13.80
C LEU A 127 -7.19 5.58 -12.81
N ARG A 128 -8.42 5.06 -12.73
CA ARG A 128 -8.73 3.86 -11.94
C ARG A 128 -7.91 2.64 -12.38
N HIS A 129 -7.53 2.58 -13.66
CA HIS A 129 -6.69 1.49 -14.19
C HIS A 129 -5.24 1.62 -13.72
N VAL A 130 -4.75 2.84 -13.50
CA VAL A 130 -3.45 3.11 -12.88
C VAL A 130 -3.48 2.70 -11.42
N ALA A 131 -4.53 3.09 -10.69
CA ALA A 131 -4.73 2.71 -9.29
C ALA A 131 -4.84 1.18 -9.14
N TRP A 132 -5.54 0.49 -10.05
CA TRP A 132 -5.58 -0.97 -10.10
C TRP A 132 -4.20 -1.60 -10.30
N GLY A 133 -3.40 -1.12 -11.26
CA GLY A 133 -2.04 -1.65 -11.42
C GLY A 133 -1.14 -1.34 -10.22
N ALA A 134 -1.33 -0.20 -9.55
CA ALA A 134 -0.64 0.13 -8.30
C ALA A 134 -1.04 -0.81 -7.15
N ASN A 135 -2.31 -1.24 -7.08
CA ASN A 135 -2.76 -2.29 -6.16
C ASN A 135 -2.04 -3.61 -6.41
N MET A 136 -2.02 -4.08 -7.67
CA MET A 136 -1.33 -5.32 -8.05
C MET A 136 0.17 -5.27 -7.70
N ASN A 137 0.80 -4.12 -7.92
CA ASN A 137 2.19 -3.90 -7.56
C ASN A 137 2.42 -3.95 -6.04
N GLY A 138 1.52 -3.33 -5.25
CA GLY A 138 1.57 -3.40 -3.79
C GLY A 138 1.42 -4.84 -3.27
N ALA A 139 0.52 -5.62 -3.87
CA ALA A 139 0.34 -7.04 -3.55
C ALA A 139 1.59 -7.87 -3.89
N SER A 140 2.18 -7.66 -5.07
CA SER A 140 3.42 -8.32 -5.46
C SER A 140 4.59 -7.99 -4.52
N MET A 141 4.73 -6.72 -4.11
CA MET A 141 5.74 -6.31 -3.14
C MET A 141 5.51 -6.91 -1.76
N CYS A 142 4.25 -7.10 -1.34
CA CYS A 142 3.94 -7.80 -0.10
C CYS A 142 4.34 -9.27 -0.18
N ALA A 143 4.08 -9.93 -1.31
CA ALA A 143 4.37 -11.34 -1.51
C ALA A 143 5.88 -11.65 -1.60
N TYR A 144 6.66 -10.78 -2.26
CA TYR A 144 8.07 -11.04 -2.56
C TYR A 144 9.06 -10.19 -1.77
N GLY A 145 8.59 -9.18 -1.04
CA GLY A 145 9.43 -8.35 -0.19
C GLY A 145 9.98 -9.14 1.01
N PHE A 146 11.18 -8.79 1.46
CA PHE A 146 11.80 -9.41 2.62
C PHE A 146 11.66 -8.53 3.87
N GLY A 147 10.91 -9.03 4.85
CA GLY A 147 10.69 -8.42 6.16
C GLY A 147 9.33 -7.76 6.29
N THR A 148 8.63 -8.04 7.39
CA THR A 148 7.30 -7.46 7.68
C THR A 148 7.31 -5.92 7.68
N ALA A 149 8.41 -5.30 8.12
CA ALA A 149 8.56 -3.84 8.12
C ALA A 149 8.38 -3.19 6.74
N ILE A 150 8.70 -3.91 5.65
CA ILE A 150 8.53 -3.42 4.28
C ILE A 150 7.30 -4.00 3.58
N THR A 151 6.93 -5.26 3.84
CA THR A 151 5.80 -5.90 3.15
C THR A 151 4.46 -5.34 3.62
N GLN A 152 4.29 -5.10 4.94
CA GLN A 152 3.05 -4.57 5.50
C GLN A 152 2.66 -3.18 4.93
N PRO A 153 3.55 -2.16 4.87
CA PRO A 153 3.18 -0.87 4.29
C PRO A 153 2.97 -0.95 2.78
N CYS A 154 3.62 -1.89 2.08
CA CYS A 154 3.36 -2.12 0.65
C CYS A 154 1.96 -2.69 0.42
N LEU A 155 1.51 -3.62 1.26
CA LEU A 155 0.15 -4.16 1.18
C LEU A 155 -0.89 -3.09 1.49
N TYR A 156 -0.70 -2.32 2.57
CA TYR A 156 -1.64 -1.26 2.96
C TYR A 156 -1.78 -0.22 1.85
N GLN A 157 -0.65 0.23 1.26
CA GLN A 157 -0.72 1.14 0.13
C GLN A 157 -1.37 0.49 -1.11
N GLY A 158 -1.17 -0.81 -1.35
CA GLY A 158 -1.87 -1.53 -2.41
C GLY A 158 -3.39 -1.52 -2.20
N MET A 159 -3.84 -1.78 -0.97
CA MET A 159 -5.26 -1.73 -0.61
C MET A 159 -5.84 -0.31 -0.69
N ASP A 160 -5.06 0.72 -0.33
CA ASP A 160 -5.46 2.12 -0.52
C ASP A 160 -5.74 2.42 -2.00
N GLN A 161 -4.89 1.92 -2.91
CA GLN A 161 -5.09 2.12 -4.34
C GLN A 161 -6.30 1.38 -4.89
N LEU A 162 -6.67 0.24 -4.30
CA LEU A 162 -7.93 -0.43 -4.61
C LEU A 162 -9.12 0.44 -4.21
N GLY A 163 -9.12 1.00 -3.00
CA GLY A 163 -10.15 1.95 -2.55
C GLY A 163 -10.25 3.17 -3.46
N VAL A 164 -9.11 3.73 -3.89
CA VAL A 164 -9.09 4.83 -4.87
C VAL A 164 -9.71 4.41 -6.21
N ALA A 165 -9.39 3.22 -6.73
CA ALA A 165 -9.99 2.72 -7.97
C ALA A 165 -11.52 2.53 -7.86
N GLN A 166 -11.99 2.09 -6.69
CA GLN A 166 -13.42 1.98 -6.38
C GLN A 166 -14.09 3.34 -6.35
N TYR A 167 -13.52 4.33 -5.65
CA TYR A 167 -14.09 5.68 -5.59
C TYR A 167 -14.06 6.42 -6.93
N LEU A 168 -13.02 6.24 -7.75
CA LEU A 168 -13.01 6.76 -9.13
C LEU A 168 -14.11 6.11 -9.98
N THR A 169 -14.41 4.83 -9.75
CA THR A 169 -15.52 4.15 -10.42
C THR A 169 -16.87 4.70 -9.95
N ARG A 170 -17.07 4.87 -8.63
CA ARG A 170 -18.30 5.45 -8.08
C ARG A 170 -18.52 6.88 -8.57
N MET A 171 -17.47 7.70 -8.60
CA MET A 171 -17.53 9.06 -9.14
C MET A 171 -18.04 9.07 -10.58
N GLY A 172 -17.63 8.11 -11.41
CA GLY A 172 -18.16 7.97 -12.77
C GLY A 172 -19.64 7.62 -12.82
N MET A 173 -20.11 6.79 -11.90
CA MET A 173 -21.53 6.45 -11.78
C MET A 173 -22.38 7.62 -11.26
N VAL A 174 -21.81 8.47 -10.40
CA VAL A 174 -22.52 9.63 -9.83
C VAL A 174 -22.58 10.80 -10.81
N LEU A 175 -21.50 11.05 -11.54
CA LEU A 175 -21.45 12.14 -12.53
C LEU A 175 -22.08 11.77 -13.87
N GLY A 176 -22.30 10.49 -14.14
CA GLY A 176 -22.91 9.99 -15.36
C GLY A 176 -23.66 8.70 -15.08
N ASP A 177 -23.17 7.60 -15.62
CA ASP A 177 -23.77 6.27 -15.43
C ASP A 177 -22.73 5.15 -15.67
N GLU A 178 -23.18 3.91 -15.75
CA GLU A 178 -22.32 2.77 -16.06
C GLU A 178 -21.67 2.87 -17.45
N SER A 179 -22.31 3.53 -18.42
CA SER A 179 -21.78 3.68 -19.78
C SER A 179 -20.53 4.54 -19.81
N GLU A 180 -20.44 5.58 -18.96
CA GLU A 180 -19.23 6.39 -18.79
C GLU A 180 -18.05 5.57 -18.27
N VAL A 181 -18.34 4.63 -17.38
CA VAL A 181 -17.35 3.70 -16.84
C VAL A 181 -16.81 2.76 -17.92
N GLN A 182 -17.65 2.31 -18.85
CA GLN A 182 -17.24 1.51 -20.01
C GLN A 182 -16.50 2.34 -21.06
N ALA A 183 -16.97 3.56 -21.34
CA ALA A 183 -16.32 4.49 -22.25
C ALA A 183 -14.91 4.84 -21.79
N ALA A 184 -14.72 5.10 -20.49
CA ALA A 184 -13.41 5.35 -19.90
C ALA A 184 -12.47 4.14 -20.03
N LYS A 185 -12.98 2.92 -19.92
CA LYS A 185 -12.21 1.70 -20.19
C LYS A 185 -11.79 1.65 -21.67
N GLN A 186 -12.70 1.94 -22.60
CA GLN A 186 -12.35 1.99 -24.02
C GLN A 186 -11.29 3.05 -24.31
N ALA A 187 -11.43 4.25 -23.73
CA ALA A 187 -10.44 5.32 -23.84
C ALA A 187 -9.07 4.89 -23.29
N TRP A 188 -9.03 4.22 -22.14
CA TRP A 188 -7.78 3.65 -21.61
C TRP A 188 -7.16 2.61 -22.55
N MET A 189 -7.99 1.83 -23.25
CA MET A 189 -7.52 0.79 -24.16
C MET A 189 -6.94 1.38 -25.45
N ASP A 190 -7.60 2.37 -26.03
CA ASP A 190 -7.34 2.76 -27.43
C ASP A 190 -6.88 4.20 -27.60
N ALA A 191 -7.24 5.11 -26.69
CA ALA A 191 -6.97 6.53 -26.92
C ALA A 191 -5.47 6.84 -26.76
N PRO A 192 -4.85 7.59 -27.70
CA PRO A 192 -3.41 7.81 -27.72
C PRO A 192 -2.84 8.41 -26.43
N GLN A 193 -3.57 9.33 -25.80
CA GLN A 193 -3.15 10.04 -24.59
C GLN A 193 -2.89 9.12 -23.39
N TRP A 194 -3.50 7.93 -23.36
CA TRP A 194 -3.35 6.96 -22.26
C TRP A 194 -2.28 5.90 -22.51
N GLN A 195 -1.82 5.74 -23.75
CA GLN A 195 -1.00 4.58 -24.11
C GLN A 195 0.38 4.59 -23.45
N GLU A 196 0.99 5.76 -23.29
CA GLU A 196 2.28 5.89 -22.58
C GLU A 196 2.16 5.53 -21.10
N LEU A 197 1.09 5.96 -20.44
CA LEU A 197 0.83 5.62 -19.05
C LEU A 197 0.56 4.11 -18.89
N ARG A 198 -0.21 3.54 -19.82
CA ARG A 198 -0.50 2.10 -19.87
C ARG A 198 0.75 1.27 -20.16
N ARG A 199 1.66 1.75 -21.01
CA ARG A 199 2.98 1.15 -21.26
C ARG A 199 3.82 1.15 -19.98
N GLY A 200 3.91 2.29 -19.29
CA GLY A 200 4.60 2.40 -18.01
C GLY A 200 4.04 1.44 -16.95
N LEU A 201 2.71 1.33 -16.85
CA LEU A 201 2.07 0.40 -15.93
C LEU A 201 2.41 -1.07 -16.24
N ARG A 202 2.44 -1.46 -17.51
CA ARG A 202 2.84 -2.81 -17.94
C ARG A 202 4.29 -3.11 -17.60
N CYS A 203 5.19 -2.14 -17.76
CA CYS A 203 6.60 -2.32 -17.35
C CYS A 203 6.75 -2.53 -15.84
N LEU A 204 5.91 -1.87 -15.04
CA LEU A 204 5.92 -1.97 -13.59
C LEU A 204 5.14 -3.17 -13.05
N SER A 205 4.48 -3.93 -13.93
CA SER A 205 3.68 -5.11 -13.60
C SER A 205 4.53 -6.22 -12.97
N PRO A 206 3.95 -7.08 -12.11
CA PRO A 206 4.66 -8.14 -11.37
C PRO A 206 5.49 -9.12 -12.22
N ASN A 207 5.29 -9.18 -13.54
CA ASN A 207 6.03 -10.06 -14.45
C ASN A 207 7.55 -9.80 -14.51
N THR A 208 8.05 -8.70 -13.94
CA THR A 208 9.49 -8.36 -13.96
C THR A 208 10.30 -8.94 -12.80
N TRP A 209 9.70 -9.71 -11.87
CA TRP A 209 10.34 -10.41 -10.73
C TRP A 209 11.25 -9.58 -9.80
N ARG A 210 11.50 -8.30 -10.11
CA ARG A 210 12.31 -7.34 -9.35
C ARG A 210 11.39 -6.36 -8.63
N TRP A 211 10.95 -6.72 -7.43
CA TRP A 211 9.90 -6.00 -6.69
C TRP A 211 10.32 -4.59 -6.22
N MET A 212 11.61 -4.38 -5.91
CA MET A 212 12.06 -3.16 -5.25
C MET A 212 12.28 -1.97 -6.20
N PRO A 213 12.79 -2.13 -7.43
CA PRO A 213 12.73 -1.08 -8.45
C PRO A 213 11.29 -0.60 -8.71
N CYS A 214 10.32 -1.52 -8.81
CA CYS A 214 8.90 -1.16 -8.92
C CYS A 214 8.38 -0.39 -7.69
N CYS A 215 8.87 -0.73 -6.50
CA CYS A 215 8.56 -0.05 -5.25
C CYS A 215 9.06 1.41 -5.26
N LEU A 216 10.25 1.63 -5.80
CA LEU A 216 10.89 2.95 -5.82
C LEU A 216 10.43 3.85 -6.97
N ALA A 217 9.87 3.28 -8.03
CA ALA A 217 9.23 4.03 -9.10
C ALA A 217 7.99 4.81 -8.61
N TRP A 218 7.38 4.40 -7.47
CA TRP A 218 6.21 5.09 -6.92
C TRP A 218 6.58 6.23 -5.95
N PRO A 219 6.03 7.46 -6.11
CA PRO A 219 6.41 8.64 -5.33
C PRO A 219 6.12 8.53 -3.82
N THR A 220 5.14 7.73 -3.42
CA THR A 220 4.67 7.61 -2.02
C THR A 220 5.68 6.93 -1.09
N LYS A 221 6.77 6.38 -1.64
CA LYS A 221 7.73 5.55 -0.90
C LYS A 221 9.11 6.21 -0.71
N LYS A 222 9.18 7.55 -0.79
CA LYS A 222 10.42 8.35 -0.60
C LYS A 222 11.19 8.04 0.70
N TRP A 223 10.51 7.63 1.76
CA TRP A 223 11.13 7.25 3.04
C TRP A 223 12.03 6.01 2.92
N ILE A 224 11.68 5.05 2.06
CA ILE A 224 12.49 3.86 1.80
C ILE A 224 13.81 4.23 1.11
N ARG A 225 13.79 5.20 0.17
CA ARG A 225 14.99 5.69 -0.53
C ARG A 225 16.05 6.26 0.42
N ARG A 226 15.64 6.88 1.54
CA ARG A 226 16.57 7.49 2.51
C ARG A 226 17.35 6.45 3.32
N SER A 227 16.86 5.23 3.40
CA SER A 227 17.46 4.15 4.20
C SER A 227 18.32 3.19 3.38
N MET A 228 18.49 3.44 2.06
CA MET A 228 19.26 2.60 1.15
C MET A 228 20.73 2.99 1.15
N THR A 229 21.62 1.99 1.14
CA THR A 229 23.08 2.17 1.06
C THR A 229 23.58 2.40 -0.37
N ARG A 230 22.76 2.09 -1.39
CA ARG A 230 23.05 2.30 -2.82
C ARG A 230 21.80 2.77 -3.58
N PRO A 231 21.94 3.61 -4.62
CA PRO A 231 20.83 3.98 -5.48
C PRO A 231 20.28 2.73 -6.20
N ALA A 232 18.96 2.64 -6.31
CA ALA A 232 18.33 1.52 -6.98
C ALA A 232 18.54 1.61 -8.50
N PRO A 233 18.77 0.46 -9.17
CA PRO A 233 18.82 0.42 -10.62
C PRO A 233 17.46 0.84 -11.22
N PRO A 234 17.44 1.51 -12.38
CA PRO A 234 16.20 1.87 -13.04
C PRO A 234 15.40 0.61 -13.41
N CYS A 235 14.07 0.75 -13.41
CA CYS A 235 13.20 -0.27 -14.01
C CYS A 235 13.47 -0.26 -15.52
N HIS A 236 14.20 -1.26 -16.02
CA HIS A 236 14.33 -1.48 -17.46
C HIS A 236 13.08 -2.20 -17.95
N CYS A 237 12.30 -1.52 -18.80
CA CYS A 237 11.77 -2.14 -20.00
C CYS A 237 12.72 -1.81 -21.17
#